data_AF-A0A5C7XA06-F1
#
_entry.id   AF-A0A5C7XA06-F1
#
_cell.length_a   1.000
_cell.length_b   1.000
_cell.length_c   1.000
_cell.angle_alpha   90.00
_cell.angle_beta   90.00
_cell.angle_gamma   90.00
#
_symmetry.space_group_name_H-M   'P 1'
#
loop_
_entity.id
_entity.type
_entity.pdbx_description
1 polymer ?
#
loop_
_entity_poly.entity_id
_entity_poly.type
_entity_poly.pdbx_seq_one_letter_code
_entity_poly.pdbx_strand_id
1 'polypeptide(L)'
;MSLMLLPLTEATAAKPPCEFENVGRRMISPTNPADWRCMNLLAKDGDAWYQFYVGLQLVDGFDPSVGPNGAYEPKKKGNPEGIALLRAAARADHRTASANAMNVLGRVYLSDDYGVRDLALAYRWHYLASRQPLFADGFVFDERFARSLSPEAMARLRKNAAALLEPR
;
A
#
# COMPACT_ATOMS: atom_id res chain seq x y z
N MET A 1 29.33 46.00 12.70
CA MET A 1 28.41 45.01 12.10
C MET A 1 28.42 43.79 13.00
N SER A 2 27.43 43.67 13.90
CA SER A 2 27.32 42.52 14.81
C SER A 2 26.49 41.43 14.16
N LEU A 3 27.09 40.26 13.93
CA LEU A 3 26.37 39.03 13.60
C LEU A 3 25.61 38.57 14.84
N MET A 4 24.28 38.63 14.80
CA MET A 4 23.44 37.93 15.77
C MET A 4 23.37 36.46 15.35
N LEU A 5 24.00 35.59 16.14
CA LEU A 5 23.80 34.15 16.08
C LEU A 5 22.44 33.84 16.72
N LEU A 6 21.46 33.46 15.89
CA LEU A 6 20.19 32.91 16.37
C LEU A 6 20.46 31.55 17.03
N PRO A 7 19.88 31.27 18.21
CA PRO A 7 19.99 29.95 18.82
C PRO A 7 19.25 28.94 17.95
N LEU A 8 19.97 27.90 17.53
CA LEU A 8 19.38 26.67 17.01
C LEU A 8 18.55 26.07 18.15
N THR A 9 17.25 26.34 18.15
CA THR A 9 16.29 25.57 18.95
C THR A 9 16.41 24.12 18.53
N GLU A 10 16.97 23.30 19.41
CA GLU A 10 16.91 21.85 19.31
C GLU A 10 15.44 21.47 19.14
N ALA A 11 15.09 21.03 17.93
CA ALA A 11 13.82 20.37 17.71
C ALA A 11 13.84 19.13 18.60
N THR A 12 13.17 19.21 19.76
CA THR A 12 12.88 18.05 20.59
C THR A 12 12.21 17.04 19.68
N ALA A 13 12.95 16.00 19.28
CA ALA A 13 12.43 14.94 18.44
C ALA A 13 11.18 14.41 19.16
N ALA A 14 10.01 14.65 18.57
CA ALA A 14 8.75 14.20 19.13
C ALA A 14 8.90 12.70 19.40
N LYS A 15 8.54 12.27 20.62
CA LYS A 15 8.55 10.85 20.95
C LYS A 15 7.76 10.11 19.86
N PRO A 16 8.28 8.98 19.34
CA PRO A 16 7.56 8.22 18.34
C PRO A 16 6.17 7.86 18.88
N PRO A 17 5.13 7.85 18.03
CA PRO A 17 3.73 7.70 18.47
C PRO A 17 3.47 6.35 19.15
N CYS A 18 4.37 5.39 18.96
CA CYS A 18 4.37 4.08 19.60
C CYS A 18 5.78 3.47 19.54
N GLU A 19 6.03 2.46 20.38
CA GLU A 19 7.27 1.66 20.35
C GLU A 19 6.99 0.31 19.71
N PHE A 20 7.79 -0.05 18.71
CA PHE A 20 7.84 -1.41 18.16
C PHE A 20 8.60 -2.31 19.11
N GLU A 21 8.15 -3.55 19.27
CA GLU A 21 8.92 -4.54 20.00
C GLU A 21 10.09 -5.01 19.14
N ASN A 22 11.23 -5.33 19.78
CA ASN A 22 12.38 -5.95 19.11
C ASN A 22 13.00 -5.14 17.94
N VAL A 23 12.95 -3.79 17.95
CA VAL A 23 13.61 -2.94 16.93
C VAL A 23 15.10 -3.30 16.76
N GLY A 24 15.79 -3.61 17.86
CA GLY A 24 17.19 -4.05 17.85
C GLY A 24 17.43 -5.41 17.17
N ARG A 25 16.39 -6.21 16.94
CA ARG A 25 16.43 -7.51 16.25
C ARG A 25 15.78 -7.48 14.85
N ARG A 26 15.37 -6.30 14.37
CA ARG A 26 14.83 -6.05 13.01
C ARG A 26 13.62 -6.91 12.59
N MET A 27 12.78 -7.34 13.51
CA MET A 27 11.54 -8.05 13.17
C MET A 27 10.33 -7.34 13.75
N ILE A 28 9.76 -6.42 12.96
CA ILE A 28 8.40 -5.91 13.16
C ILE A 28 7.46 -6.99 12.62
N SER A 29 6.53 -7.48 13.45
CA SER A 29 5.61 -8.56 13.06
C SER A 29 4.15 -8.15 13.14
N PRO A 30 3.34 -8.33 12.08
CA PRO A 30 1.89 -8.10 12.17
C PRO A 30 1.21 -9.07 13.13
N THR A 31 1.81 -10.21 13.44
CA THR A 31 1.27 -11.18 14.40
C THR A 31 1.55 -10.83 15.86
N ASN A 32 2.46 -9.88 16.12
CA ASN A 32 2.68 -9.33 17.45
C ASN A 32 1.64 -8.21 17.72
N PRO A 33 0.82 -8.30 18.78
CA PRO A 33 -0.22 -7.31 19.04
C PRO A 33 0.30 -5.88 19.27
N ALA A 34 1.48 -5.70 19.87
CA ALA A 34 2.07 -4.38 20.09
C ALA A 34 2.54 -3.75 18.78
N ASP A 35 3.27 -4.51 17.96
CA ASP A 35 3.69 -4.07 16.63
C ASP A 35 2.48 -3.76 15.74
N TRP A 36 1.47 -4.63 15.73
CA TRP A 36 0.24 -4.42 14.97
C TRP A 36 -0.45 -3.11 15.36
N ARG A 37 -0.61 -2.85 16.68
CA ARG A 37 -1.16 -1.57 17.15
C ARG A 37 -0.33 -0.39 16.66
N CYS A 38 0.99 -0.50 16.70
CA CYS A 38 1.87 0.58 16.26
C CYS A 38 1.79 0.85 14.75
N MET A 39 1.78 -0.21 13.93
CA MET A 39 1.58 -0.08 12.49
C MET A 39 0.23 0.55 12.13
N ASN A 40 -0.84 0.18 12.85
CA ASN A 40 -2.16 0.76 12.62
C ASN A 40 -2.22 2.24 13.00
N LEU A 41 -1.55 2.64 14.08
CA LEU A 41 -1.48 4.04 14.47
C LEU A 41 -0.78 4.86 13.39
N LEU A 42 0.40 4.43 12.94
CA LEU A 42 1.16 5.11 11.90
C LEU A 42 0.42 5.16 10.55
N ALA A 43 -0.28 4.09 10.18
CA ALA A 43 -1.11 4.07 8.98
C ALA A 43 -2.27 5.09 9.04
N LYS A 44 -2.91 5.22 10.21
CA LYS A 44 -3.98 6.21 10.45
C LYS A 44 -3.46 7.64 10.44
N ASP A 45 -2.24 7.86 10.91
CA ASP A 45 -1.57 9.17 10.89
C ASP A 45 -1.08 9.59 9.49
N GLY A 46 -1.27 8.74 8.48
CA GLY A 46 -0.95 9.07 7.10
C GLY A 46 0.40 8.56 6.61
N ASP A 47 1.12 7.76 7.41
CA ASP A 47 2.40 7.19 6.96
C ASP A 47 2.16 6.18 5.82
N ALA A 48 2.61 6.56 4.61
CA ALA A 48 2.37 5.80 3.39
C ALA A 48 2.94 4.37 3.45
N TRP A 49 4.08 4.18 4.11
CA TRP A 49 4.69 2.86 4.24
C TRP A 49 3.82 1.95 5.10
N TYR A 50 3.34 2.44 6.24
CA TYR A 50 2.46 1.66 7.10
C TYR A 50 1.04 1.51 6.53
N GLN A 51 0.52 2.49 5.79
CA GLN A 51 -0.71 2.32 5.00
C GLN A 51 -0.57 1.18 3.99
N PHE A 52 0.54 1.13 3.25
CA PHE A 52 0.81 0.02 2.34
C PHE A 52 0.90 -1.31 3.10
N TYR A 53 1.69 -1.37 4.17
CA TYR A 53 1.95 -2.61 4.88
C TYR A 53 0.69 -3.17 5.55
N VAL A 54 -0.02 -2.35 6.33
CA VAL A 54 -1.30 -2.73 6.97
C VAL A 54 -2.33 -3.10 5.90
N GLY A 55 -2.41 -2.30 4.83
CA GLY A 55 -3.32 -2.55 3.71
C GLY A 55 -3.08 -3.93 3.07
N LEU A 56 -1.82 -4.29 2.81
CA LEU A 56 -1.42 -5.60 2.28
C LEU A 56 -1.87 -6.74 3.20
N GLN A 57 -1.59 -6.65 4.51
CA GLN A 57 -1.98 -7.69 5.46
C GLN A 57 -3.50 -7.92 5.43
N LEU A 58 -4.28 -6.84 5.52
CA LEU A 58 -5.74 -6.93 5.54
C LEU A 58 -6.29 -7.52 4.25
N VAL A 59 -5.82 -7.10 3.06
CA VAL A 59 -6.33 -7.67 1.80
C VAL A 59 -5.96 -9.14 1.62
N ASP A 60 -4.84 -9.60 2.19
CA ASP A 60 -4.44 -11.01 2.17
C ASP A 60 -5.17 -11.85 3.23
N GLY A 61 -6.10 -11.25 3.97
CA GLY A 61 -7.00 -11.92 4.91
C GLY A 61 -6.46 -12.00 6.33
N PHE A 62 -5.49 -11.15 6.68
CA PHE A 62 -5.00 -11.03 8.05
C PHE A 62 -6.11 -10.56 9.00
N ASP A 63 -6.30 -11.29 10.10
CA ASP A 63 -7.14 -10.94 11.23
C ASP A 63 -6.31 -10.96 12.51
N PRO A 64 -6.10 -9.80 13.16
CA PRO A 64 -5.33 -9.71 14.39
C PRO A 64 -6.01 -10.37 15.60
N SER A 65 -7.31 -10.69 15.53
CA SER A 65 -8.08 -11.24 16.65
C SER A 65 -7.93 -12.75 16.85
N VAL A 66 -7.45 -13.48 15.84
CA VAL A 66 -7.43 -14.96 15.82
C VAL A 66 -6.05 -15.58 16.12
N GLY A 67 -5.09 -14.78 16.61
CA GLY A 67 -3.76 -15.24 17.00
C GLY A 67 -2.87 -15.65 15.81
N PRO A 68 -1.55 -15.85 16.03
CA PRO A 68 -0.57 -15.99 14.94
C PRO A 68 -0.81 -17.20 14.02
N ASN A 69 -1.35 -18.29 14.56
CA ASN A 69 -1.51 -19.55 13.82
C ASN A 69 -2.79 -19.62 12.98
N GLY A 70 -3.74 -18.68 13.17
CA GLY A 70 -4.99 -18.57 12.42
C GLY A 70 -5.14 -17.24 11.71
N ALA A 71 -4.10 -16.39 11.75
CA ALA A 71 -4.21 -14.99 11.38
C ALA A 71 -4.63 -14.75 9.94
N TYR A 72 -4.31 -15.65 9.00
CA TYR A 72 -4.70 -15.48 7.60
C TYR A 72 -5.85 -16.41 7.23
N GLU A 73 -7.01 -15.82 6.97
CA GLU A 73 -8.20 -16.55 6.57
C GLU A 73 -8.55 -16.27 5.10
N PRO A 74 -8.59 -17.29 4.22
CA PRO A 74 -8.93 -17.08 2.81
C PRO A 74 -10.26 -16.35 2.60
N LYS A 75 -11.26 -16.60 3.46
CA LYS A 75 -12.59 -15.95 3.41
C LYS A 75 -12.58 -14.45 3.76
N LYS A 76 -11.46 -13.93 4.28
CA LYS A 76 -11.29 -12.51 4.64
C LYS A 76 -10.45 -11.75 3.62
N LYS A 77 -9.98 -12.41 2.56
CA LYS A 77 -9.29 -11.74 1.45
C LYS A 77 -10.17 -10.67 0.81
N GLY A 78 -9.53 -9.62 0.30
CA GLY A 78 -10.22 -8.50 -0.32
C GLY A 78 -10.85 -7.54 0.68
N ASN A 79 -10.38 -7.55 1.93
CA ASN A 79 -10.85 -6.67 2.99
C ASN A 79 -10.96 -5.19 2.50
N PRO A 80 -12.15 -4.56 2.59
CA PRO A 80 -12.37 -3.20 2.10
C PRO A 80 -11.51 -2.13 2.77
N GLU A 81 -11.21 -2.26 4.06
CA GLU A 81 -10.32 -1.35 4.78
C GLU A 81 -8.88 -1.46 4.25
N GLY A 82 -8.43 -2.70 4.01
CA GLY A 82 -7.13 -2.94 3.39
C GLY A 82 -7.01 -2.29 2.01
N ILE A 83 -8.06 -2.41 1.18
CA ILE A 83 -8.13 -1.74 -0.13
C ILE A 83 -8.08 -0.22 0.01
N ALA A 84 -8.79 0.34 1.01
CA ALA A 84 -8.78 1.79 1.26
C ALA A 84 -7.39 2.31 1.65
N LEU A 85 -6.69 1.60 2.55
CA LEU A 85 -5.32 1.93 2.94
C LEU A 85 -4.34 1.82 1.77
N LEU A 86 -4.44 0.77 0.93
CA LEU A 86 -3.62 0.66 -0.27
C LEU A 86 -3.88 1.81 -1.25
N ARG A 87 -5.13 2.26 -1.42
CA ARG A 87 -5.44 3.43 -2.25
C ARG A 87 -4.85 4.72 -1.68
N ALA A 88 -4.85 4.89 -0.35
CA ALA A 88 -4.19 6.02 0.30
C ALA A 88 -2.67 5.99 0.06
N ALA A 89 -2.03 4.84 0.29
CA ALA A 89 -0.59 4.67 0.03
C ALA A 89 -0.23 4.91 -1.44
N ALA A 90 -1.05 4.46 -2.38
CA ALA A 90 -0.86 4.70 -3.81
C ALA A 90 -0.87 6.20 -4.19
N ARG A 91 -1.52 7.06 -3.41
CA ARG A 91 -1.64 8.50 -3.64
C ARG A 91 -0.62 9.36 -2.91
N ALA A 92 0.12 8.77 -1.96
CA ALA A 92 0.97 9.50 -1.04
C ALA A 92 2.34 9.96 -1.60
N ASP A 93 2.59 9.75 -2.90
CA ASP A 93 3.86 10.06 -3.59
C ASP A 93 5.13 9.45 -2.93
N HIS A 94 4.94 8.40 -2.12
CA HIS A 94 6.03 7.69 -1.48
C HIS A 94 6.57 6.63 -2.44
N ARG A 95 7.76 6.87 -3.02
CA ARG A 95 8.39 6.03 -4.07
C ARG A 95 8.13 4.52 -3.95
N THR A 96 8.44 3.93 -2.80
CA THR A 96 8.30 2.46 -2.62
C THR A 96 6.87 2.04 -2.29
N ALA A 97 6.24 2.66 -1.29
CA ALA A 97 4.90 2.33 -0.84
C ALA A 97 3.86 2.54 -1.95
N SER A 98 3.89 3.68 -2.65
CA SER A 98 2.93 4.00 -3.70
C SER A 98 3.03 3.02 -4.87
N ALA A 99 4.24 2.72 -5.34
CA ALA A 99 4.45 1.76 -6.42
C ALA A 99 3.94 0.35 -6.06
N ASN A 100 4.33 -0.15 -4.88
CA ASN A 100 3.87 -1.47 -4.44
C ASN A 100 2.37 -1.51 -4.18
N ALA A 101 1.78 -0.45 -3.62
CA ALA A 101 0.34 -0.38 -3.40
C ALA A 101 -0.44 -0.43 -4.73
N MET A 102 0.00 0.30 -5.76
CA MET A 102 -0.58 0.21 -7.10
C MET A 102 -0.48 -1.22 -7.67
N ASN A 103 0.68 -1.87 -7.50
CA ASN A 103 0.85 -3.25 -7.99
C ASN A 103 -0.05 -4.25 -7.24
N VAL A 104 -0.15 -4.13 -5.91
CA VAL A 104 -1.02 -4.98 -5.09
C VAL A 104 -2.48 -4.76 -5.43
N LEU A 105 -2.93 -3.51 -5.57
CA LEU A 105 -4.29 -3.21 -6.01
C LEU A 105 -4.58 -3.85 -7.38
N GLY A 106 -3.64 -3.77 -8.32
CA GLY A 106 -3.72 -4.46 -9.60
C GLY A 106 -3.99 -5.96 -9.43
N ARG A 107 -3.21 -6.65 -8.58
CA ARG A 107 -3.38 -8.08 -8.29
C ARG A 107 -4.72 -8.41 -7.62
N VAL A 108 -5.12 -7.61 -6.64
CA VAL A 108 -6.38 -7.79 -5.88
C VAL A 108 -7.58 -7.74 -6.83
N TYR A 109 -7.64 -6.76 -7.73
CA TYR A 109 -8.73 -6.65 -8.70
C TYR A 109 -8.63 -7.66 -9.86
N LEU A 110 -7.47 -8.29 -10.06
CA LEU A 110 -7.26 -9.26 -11.14
C LEU A 110 -7.60 -10.70 -10.73
N SER A 111 -7.39 -11.05 -9.46
CA SER A 111 -7.60 -12.40 -8.95
C SER A 111 -9.05 -12.63 -8.49
N ASP A 112 -9.54 -13.85 -8.70
CA ASP A 112 -10.85 -14.29 -8.19
C ASP A 112 -10.82 -14.53 -6.67
N ASP A 113 -9.64 -14.74 -6.07
CA ASP A 113 -9.48 -15.08 -4.66
C ASP A 113 -9.90 -13.98 -3.69
N TYR A 114 -9.98 -12.73 -4.15
CA TYR A 114 -10.27 -11.57 -3.31
C TYR A 114 -11.74 -11.15 -3.37
N GLY A 115 -12.58 -11.79 -4.20
CA GLY A 115 -14.02 -11.51 -4.29
C GLY A 115 -14.40 -10.12 -4.85
N VAL A 116 -13.41 -9.33 -5.29
CA VAL A 116 -13.59 -7.95 -5.76
C VAL A 116 -13.12 -7.75 -7.20
N ARG A 117 -13.10 -8.83 -8.01
CA ARG A 117 -12.51 -8.81 -9.35
C ARG A 117 -13.12 -7.72 -10.24
N ASP A 118 -12.25 -6.90 -10.82
CA ASP A 118 -12.56 -5.87 -11.83
C ASP A 118 -11.34 -5.70 -12.77
N LEU A 119 -11.42 -6.29 -13.97
CA LEU A 119 -10.33 -6.27 -14.94
C LEU A 119 -9.93 -4.85 -15.40
N ALA A 120 -10.89 -3.93 -15.51
CA ALA A 120 -10.62 -2.57 -15.94
C ALA A 120 -9.90 -1.78 -14.85
N LEU A 121 -10.27 -1.98 -13.58
CA LEU A 121 -9.58 -1.37 -12.44
C LEU A 121 -8.20 -2.01 -12.21
N ALA A 122 -8.10 -3.33 -12.28
CA ALA A 122 -6.82 -4.06 -12.20
C ALA A 122 -5.80 -3.55 -13.22
N TYR A 123 -6.24 -3.43 -14.48
CA TYR A 123 -5.40 -2.93 -15.57
C TYR A 123 -4.88 -1.52 -15.29
N ARG A 124 -5.75 -0.60 -14.87
CA ARG A 124 -5.35 0.80 -14.59
C ARG A 124 -4.34 0.87 -13.47
N TRP A 125 -4.51 0.09 -12.40
CA TRP A 125 -3.55 0.04 -11.29
C TRP A 125 -2.19 -0.54 -11.71
N HIS A 126 -2.18 -1.64 -12.45
CA HIS A 126 -0.94 -2.20 -12.99
C HIS A 126 -0.25 -1.27 -13.98
N TYR A 127 -1.01 -0.56 -14.81
CA TYR A 127 -0.46 0.47 -15.68
C TYR A 127 0.20 1.60 -14.86
N LEU A 128 -0.47 2.12 -13.82
CA LEU A 128 0.15 3.14 -12.96
C LEU A 128 1.41 2.63 -12.27
N ALA A 129 1.39 1.39 -11.77
CA ALA A 129 2.57 0.75 -11.19
C ALA A 129 3.72 0.68 -12.19
N SER A 130 3.48 0.27 -13.44
CA SER A 130 4.54 0.15 -14.47
C SER A 130 5.18 1.49 -14.85
N ARG A 131 4.55 2.62 -14.50
CA ARG A 131 5.12 3.96 -14.69
C ARG A 131 6.00 4.42 -13.52
N GLN A 132 6.02 3.68 -12.42
CA GLN A 132 6.80 4.05 -11.24
C GLN A 132 8.27 3.71 -11.42
N PRO A 133 9.20 4.55 -10.92
CA PRO A 133 10.64 4.29 -11.02
C PRO A 133 11.08 2.95 -10.42
N LEU A 134 10.33 2.42 -9.45
CA LEU A 134 10.62 1.12 -8.83
C LEU A 134 10.50 -0.06 -9.82
N PHE A 135 9.70 0.07 -10.87
CA PHE A 135 9.44 -1.01 -11.82
C PHE A 135 9.91 -0.71 -13.25
N ALA A 136 10.66 0.37 -13.44
CA ALA A 136 11.10 0.85 -14.75
C ALA A 136 11.89 -0.20 -15.56
N ASP A 137 12.60 -1.11 -14.88
CA ASP A 137 13.49 -2.09 -15.50
C ASP A 137 12.92 -3.52 -15.59
N GLY A 138 11.67 -3.75 -15.18
CA GLY A 138 11.18 -5.14 -15.08
C GLY A 138 9.72 -5.35 -14.74
N PHE A 139 8.84 -4.36 -14.93
CA PHE A 139 7.41 -4.59 -14.74
C PHE A 139 6.89 -5.67 -15.70
N VAL A 140 6.48 -6.82 -15.15
CA VAL A 140 5.86 -7.89 -15.93
C VAL A 140 4.37 -7.61 -16.06
N PHE A 141 3.93 -7.37 -17.29
CA PHE A 141 2.53 -7.18 -17.62
C PHE A 141 1.78 -8.53 -17.62
N ASP A 142 0.66 -8.62 -16.90
CA ASP A 142 -0.10 -9.88 -16.81
C ASP A 142 -0.82 -10.18 -18.13
N GLU A 143 -0.52 -11.33 -18.73
CA GLU A 143 -1.08 -11.75 -20.02
C GLU A 143 -2.60 -11.90 -20.02
N ARG A 144 -3.24 -12.08 -18.86
CA ARG A 144 -4.71 -12.14 -18.77
C ARG A 144 -5.36 -10.88 -19.34
N PHE A 145 -4.70 -9.73 -19.24
CA PHE A 145 -5.21 -8.51 -19.86
C PHE A 145 -5.24 -8.59 -21.39
N ALA A 146 -4.18 -9.12 -22.01
CA ALA A 146 -4.13 -9.28 -23.47
C ALA A 146 -5.17 -10.28 -23.97
N ARG A 147 -5.54 -11.27 -23.15
CA ARG A 147 -6.60 -12.24 -23.46
C ARG A 147 -8.01 -11.70 -23.26
N SER A 148 -8.19 -10.72 -22.37
CA SER A 148 -9.53 -10.26 -21.94
C SER A 148 -9.87 -8.83 -22.36
N LEU A 149 -8.91 -8.02 -22.79
CA LEU A 149 -9.11 -6.63 -23.20
C LEU A 149 -8.53 -6.40 -24.59
N SER A 150 -9.29 -5.72 -25.46
CA SER A 150 -8.77 -5.31 -26.76
C SER A 150 -7.68 -4.23 -26.61
N PRO A 151 -6.77 -4.07 -27.58
CA PRO A 151 -5.80 -2.97 -27.60
C PRO A 151 -6.44 -1.59 -27.44
N GLU A 152 -7.59 -1.34 -28.06
CA GLU A 152 -8.31 -0.07 -27.98
C GLU A 152 -8.90 0.15 -26.58
N ALA A 153 -9.43 -0.91 -25.95
CA ALA A 153 -9.92 -0.85 -24.58
C ALA A 153 -8.79 -0.51 -23.61
N MET A 154 -7.65 -1.20 -23.74
CA MET A 154 -6.44 -0.92 -22.98
C MET A 154 -5.96 0.52 -23.18
N ALA A 155 -5.93 1.02 -24.41
CA ALA A 155 -5.55 2.41 -24.70
C ALA A 155 -6.48 3.43 -24.04
N ARG A 156 -7.80 3.20 -24.04
CA ARG A 156 -8.78 4.05 -23.32
C ARG A 156 -8.56 4.02 -21.81
N LEU A 157 -8.32 2.84 -21.24
CA LEU A 157 -8.09 2.69 -19.79
C LEU A 157 -6.82 3.42 -19.35
N ARG A 158 -5.74 3.40 -20.14
CA ARG A 158 -4.49 4.15 -19.86
C ARG A 158 -4.75 5.65 -19.73
N LYS A 159 -5.52 6.24 -20.65
CA LYS A 159 -5.82 7.69 -20.67
C LYS A 159 -6.49 8.16 -19.38
N ASN A 160 -7.30 7.31 -18.75
CA ASN A 160 -8.07 7.66 -17.56
C ASN A 160 -7.50 7.04 -16.27
N ALA A 161 -6.31 6.43 -16.33
CA ALA A 161 -5.72 5.76 -15.17
C ALA A 161 -5.33 6.76 -14.07
N ALA A 162 -4.79 7.92 -14.43
CA ALA A 162 -4.38 8.97 -13.48
C ALA A 162 -5.52 9.44 -12.57
N ALA A 163 -6.77 9.38 -13.03
CA ALA A 163 -7.95 9.73 -12.23
C ALA A 163 -8.16 8.83 -10.99
N LEU A 164 -7.44 7.70 -10.89
CA LEU A 164 -7.43 6.87 -9.67
C LEU A 164 -6.61 7.51 -8.53
N LEU A 165 -5.67 8.39 -8.87
CA LEU A 165 -4.79 9.05 -7.92
C LEU A 165 -5.39 10.34 -7.33
N GLU A 166 -6.44 10.86 -7.96
CA GLU A 166 -7.15 12.04 -7.45
C GLU A 166 -7.86 11.73 -6.11
N PRO A 167 -7.83 12.67 -5.14
CA PRO A 167 -8.68 12.59 -3.96
C PRO A 167 -10.16 12.58 -4.39
N ARG A 168 -10.97 11.72 -3.79
CA ARG A 168 -12.42 11.63 -4.03
C ARG A 168 -13.17 11.94 -2.74
#